data_AF-A0A956IJL9-F1
#
_entry.id   AF-A0A956IJL9-F1
#
_cell.length_a   1.000
_cell.length_b   1.000
_cell.length_c   1.000
_cell.angle_alpha   90.00
_cell.angle_beta   90.00
_cell.angle_gamma   90.00
#
_symmetry.space_group_name_H-M   'P 1'
#
loop_
_entity.id
_entity.type
_entity.pdbx_description
1 polymer ?
#
loop_
_entity_poly.entity_id
_entity_poly.type
_entity_poly.pdbx_seq_one_letter_code
_entity_poly.pdbx_strand_id
1 'polypeptide(L)'
;MSMTDSYRRAARTVWLGVFLAILGCDEGTPGDQTAGSATPSASVAATGTPKIVAIEPVFEFGSVKLGSSVEHVFKVKNAGDGPLTITRAKGS
;
A
#
# COMPACT_ATOMS: atom_id res chain seq x y z
N MET A 1 4.08 -22.66 -22.37
CA MET A 1 4.36 -22.19 -20.99
C MET A 1 5.82 -21.76 -20.96
N SER A 2 6.12 -20.63 -21.58
CA SER A 2 6.11 -19.27 -21.03
C SER A 2 7.41 -18.94 -20.32
N MET A 3 8.15 -18.03 -20.95
CA MET A 3 9.01 -17.04 -20.31
C MET A 3 10.17 -17.59 -19.47
N THR A 4 11.01 -18.45 -20.05
CA THR A 4 12.40 -18.58 -19.59
C THR A 4 13.10 -17.23 -19.71
N ASP A 5 13.28 -16.59 -18.57
CA ASP A 5 14.60 -16.15 -18.10
C ASP A 5 15.41 -15.34 -19.14
N SER A 6 14.75 -14.39 -19.80
CA SER A 6 15.40 -13.40 -20.66
C SER A 6 16.18 -12.34 -19.86
N TYR A 7 16.37 -12.58 -18.55
CA TYR A 7 17.07 -11.69 -17.63
C TYR A 7 18.55 -12.11 -17.42
N ARG A 8 19.22 -12.58 -18.46
CA ARG A 8 20.67 -12.83 -18.39
C ARG A 8 21.33 -12.49 -19.72
N ARG A 9 22.18 -11.46 -19.68
CA ARG A 9 23.25 -11.15 -20.65
C ARG A 9 22.73 -10.41 -21.88
N ALA A 10 22.59 -9.08 -21.85
CA ALA A 10 23.71 -8.13 -21.81
C ALA A 10 24.94 -8.67 -22.58
N ALA A 11 25.23 -8.03 -23.72
CA ALA A 11 26.41 -8.17 -24.55
C ALA A 11 26.53 -9.46 -25.40
N ARG A 12 26.13 -9.35 -26.67
CA ARG A 12 26.75 -9.99 -27.85
C ARG A 12 26.10 -9.45 -29.13
N THR A 13 26.64 -8.38 -29.72
CA THR A 13 27.56 -8.43 -30.87
C THR A 13 26.83 -8.58 -32.21
N VAL A 14 26.77 -7.44 -32.92
CA VAL A 14 26.92 -7.27 -34.38
C VAL A 14 25.88 -7.94 -35.28
N TRP A 15 24.99 -7.13 -35.83
CA TRP A 15 24.73 -7.23 -37.27
C TRP A 15 24.71 -5.84 -37.91
N LEU A 16 25.57 -5.73 -38.92
CA LEU A 16 25.87 -4.60 -39.78
C LEU A 16 24.59 -4.13 -40.48
N GLY A 17 24.23 -2.86 -40.32
CA GLY A 17 23.11 -2.24 -41.02
C GLY A 17 23.38 -0.75 -41.19
N VAL A 18 24.35 -0.43 -42.03
CA VAL A 18 24.57 0.94 -42.54
C VAL A 18 23.32 1.34 -43.33
N PHE A 19 22.45 2.14 -42.72
CA PHE A 19 21.38 2.83 -43.44
C PHE A 19 21.69 4.33 -43.45
N LEU A 20 21.99 4.80 -44.65
CA LEU A 20 22.42 6.13 -45.01
C LEU A 20 21.22 7.09 -45.07
N ALA A 21 21.32 8.16 -44.28
CA ALA A 21 20.77 9.50 -44.45
C ALA A 21 19.26 9.69 -44.72
N ILE A 22 18.58 10.26 -43.73
CA ILE A 22 17.63 11.36 -43.95
C ILE A 22 17.86 12.40 -42.85
N LEU A 23 18.04 13.66 -43.26
CA LEU A 23 18.04 14.83 -42.38
C LEU A 23 16.69 14.87 -41.65
N GLY A 24 16.69 14.45 -40.38
CA GLY A 24 15.70 14.84 -39.39
C GLY A 24 16.45 15.61 -38.32
N CYS A 25 16.26 16.93 -38.28
CA CYS A 25 16.47 17.67 -37.05
C CYS A 25 15.40 17.18 -36.07
N ASP A 26 15.80 16.41 -35.05
CA ASP A 26 15.02 16.35 -33.82
C ASP A 26 15.95 16.85 -32.71
N GLU A 27 15.60 18.02 -32.22
CA GLU A 27 16.34 18.80 -31.27
C GLU A 27 16.30 18.08 -29.94
N GLY A 28 17.48 17.79 -29.38
CA GLY A 28 17.59 17.12 -28.09
C GLY A 28 16.75 17.83 -27.04
N THR A 29 15.79 17.10 -26.47
CA THR A 29 15.11 17.46 -25.22
C THR A 29 15.60 16.52 -24.12
N PRO A 30 16.67 16.86 -23.38
CA PRO A 30 16.97 16.19 -22.14
C PRO A 30 16.05 16.75 -21.04
N GLY A 31 15.02 15.98 -20.73
CA GLY A 31 14.48 15.79 -19.38
C GLY A 31 14.23 17.05 -18.56
N ASP A 32 13.02 17.61 -18.71
CA ASP A 32 12.36 18.32 -17.63
C ASP A 32 12.37 17.43 -16.37
N GLN A 33 13.12 17.84 -15.35
CA GLN A 33 12.95 17.30 -14.02
C GLN A 33 11.59 17.78 -13.53
N THR A 34 10.57 16.96 -13.78
CA THR A 34 9.28 17.09 -13.12
C THR A 34 9.52 16.94 -11.63
N ALA A 35 9.74 18.08 -10.98
CA ALA A 35 9.71 18.24 -9.55
C ALA A 35 8.42 17.57 -9.06
N GLY A 36 8.58 16.54 -8.24
CA GLY A 36 7.47 15.87 -7.59
C GLY A 36 6.63 16.93 -6.90
N SER A 37 5.49 17.26 -7.49
CA SER A 37 4.49 18.13 -6.90
C SER A 37 4.02 17.44 -5.64
N ALA A 38 4.56 17.87 -4.50
CA ALA A 38 4.00 17.52 -3.22
C ALA A 38 2.62 18.17 -3.17
N THR A 39 1.58 17.39 -3.48
CA THR A 39 0.20 17.80 -3.26
C THR A 39 0.08 18.16 -1.79
N PRO A 40 -0.28 19.40 -1.43
CA PRO A 40 -0.56 19.73 -0.05
C PRO A 40 -1.69 18.79 0.40
N SER A 41 -1.38 17.91 1.36
CA SER A 41 -2.38 17.10 2.04
C SER A 41 -3.23 18.06 2.85
N ALA A 42 -4.23 18.65 2.21
CA ALA A 42 -5.23 19.46 2.87
C ALA A 42 -5.94 18.52 3.85
N SER A 43 -5.64 18.69 5.13
CA SER A 43 -6.37 18.04 6.21
C SER A 43 -7.81 18.55 6.13
N VAL A 44 -8.67 17.77 5.48
CA VAL A 44 -10.11 17.97 5.59
C VAL A 44 -10.43 17.86 7.08
N ALA A 45 -11.03 18.90 7.64
CA ALA A 45 -11.49 18.85 9.02
C ALA A 45 -12.46 17.68 9.12
N ALA A 46 -12.08 16.66 9.89
CA ALA A 46 -12.92 15.52 10.20
C ALA A 46 -14.16 16.03 10.95
N THR A 47 -15.30 16.07 10.27
CA THR A 47 -16.59 16.40 10.86
C THR A 47 -17.27 15.14 11.39
N GLY A 48 -18.21 15.32 12.32
CA GLY A 48 -19.00 14.24 12.91
C GLY A 48 -18.45 13.73 14.24
N THR A 49 -19.24 12.89 14.92
CA THR A 49 -18.88 12.32 16.23
C THR A 49 -18.51 10.84 16.09
N PRO A 50 -17.30 10.40 16.49
CA PRO A 50 -16.97 8.98 16.51
C PRO A 50 -17.73 8.27 17.63
N LYS A 51 -18.16 7.03 17.40
CA LYS A 51 -18.81 6.20 18.42
C LYS A 51 -18.32 4.76 18.31
N ILE A 52 -17.57 4.32 19.29
CA ILE A 52 -17.04 2.96 19.35
C ILE A 52 -18.09 2.00 19.94
N VAL A 53 -18.34 0.87 19.27
CA VAL A 53 -19.27 -0.18 19.74
C VAL A 53 -18.63 -1.54 19.50
N ALA A 54 -18.56 -2.38 20.53
CA ALA A 54 -18.18 -3.78 20.40
C ALA A 54 -19.41 -4.60 20.00
N ILE A 55 -19.25 -5.47 18.99
CA ILE A 55 -20.37 -6.31 18.49
C ILE A 55 -20.67 -7.43 19.49
N GLU A 56 -19.61 -8.02 20.05
CA GLU A 56 -19.67 -9.07 21.07
C GLU A 56 -18.73 -8.66 22.20
N PRO A 57 -19.18 -7.83 23.16
CA PRO A 57 -18.30 -7.25 24.18
C PRO A 57 -17.84 -8.27 25.23
N VAL A 58 -18.49 -9.43 25.31
CA VAL A 58 -18.23 -10.45 26.32
C VAL A 58 -17.89 -11.76 25.62
N PHE A 59 -16.77 -12.36 26.02
CA PHE A 59 -16.36 -13.68 25.60
C PHE A 59 -15.97 -14.49 26.83
N GLU A 60 -16.62 -15.64 27.02
CA GLU A 60 -16.37 -16.55 28.13
C GLU A 60 -15.42 -17.65 27.67
N PHE A 61 -14.21 -17.69 28.21
CA PHE A 61 -13.21 -18.71 27.88
C PHE A 61 -13.62 -20.12 28.36
N GLY A 62 -14.48 -20.21 29.38
CA GLY A 62 -14.93 -21.48 29.95
C GLY A 62 -13.78 -22.28 30.57
N SER A 63 -13.86 -23.61 30.44
CA SER A 63 -12.82 -24.52 30.95
C SER A 63 -11.64 -24.60 29.99
N VAL A 64 -10.56 -23.88 30.30
CA VAL A 64 -9.31 -23.91 29.53
C VAL A 64 -8.35 -24.91 30.17
N LYS A 65 -7.71 -25.76 29.36
CA LYS A 65 -6.72 -26.72 29.86
C LYS A 65 -5.48 -25.99 30.33
N LEU A 66 -4.87 -26.45 31.42
CA LEU A 66 -3.61 -25.89 31.90
C LEU A 66 -2.52 -26.01 30.82
N GLY A 67 -1.81 -24.91 30.57
CA GLY A 67 -0.79 -24.83 29.53
C GLY A 67 -1.31 -24.61 28.11
N SER A 68 -2.62 -24.49 27.90
CA SER A 68 -3.19 -24.11 26.61
C SER A 68 -3.44 -22.60 26.52
N SER A 69 -3.28 -22.04 25.32
CA SER A 69 -3.62 -20.65 25.00
C SER A 69 -4.93 -20.63 24.21
N VAL A 70 -5.80 -19.68 24.51
CA VAL A 70 -7.04 -19.45 23.77
C VAL A 70 -7.02 -18.01 23.28
N GLU A 71 -7.17 -17.84 21.97
CA GLU A 71 -7.23 -16.54 21.33
C GLU A 71 -8.67 -16.22 20.95
N HIS A 72 -9.08 -14.96 21.14
CA HIS A 72 -10.37 -14.46 20.70
C HIS A 72 -10.22 -13.07 20.10
N VAL A 73 -10.92 -12.83 18.98
CA VAL A 73 -10.86 -11.57 18.24
C VAL A 73 -12.15 -10.80 18.45
N PHE A 74 -12.06 -9.69 19.19
CA PHE A 74 -13.20 -8.78 19.37
C PHE A 74 -13.39 -7.90 18.14
N LYS A 75 -14.62 -7.89 17.61
CA LYS A 75 -14.99 -6.98 16.52
C LYS A 75 -15.55 -5.68 17.10
N VAL A 76 -14.97 -4.57 16.63
CA VAL A 76 -15.37 -3.23 16.99
C VAL A 76 -15.86 -2.49 15.75
N LYS A 77 -16.96 -1.77 15.90
CA LYS A 77 -17.58 -0.94 14.87
C LYS A 77 -17.53 0.53 15.28
N ASN A 78 -17.18 1.41 14.35
CA ASN A 78 -17.50 2.82 14.46
C ASN A 78 -18.98 3.01 14.05
N ALA A 79 -19.85 3.21 15.05
CA ALA A 79 -21.27 3.48 14.87
C ALA A 79 -21.58 4.99 14.79
N GLY A 80 -20.54 5.84 14.80
CA GLY A 80 -20.65 7.27 14.67
C GLY A 80 -20.49 7.71 13.21
N ASP A 81 -20.79 8.98 12.98
CA ASP A 81 -20.69 9.66 11.69
C ASP A 81 -19.33 10.37 11.49
N GLY A 82 -18.51 10.47 12.55
CA GLY A 82 -17.14 10.97 12.48
C GLY A 82 -16.07 9.86 12.45
N PRO A 83 -14.84 10.18 12.00
CA PRO A 83 -13.75 9.20 11.96
C PRO A 83 -13.29 8.77 13.35
N LEU A 84 -13.05 7.47 13.53
CA LEU A 84 -12.58 6.87 14.78
C LEU A 84 -11.11 6.45 14.66
N THR A 85 -10.24 7.02 15.50
CA THR A 85 -8.82 6.64 15.61
C THR A 85 -8.59 5.89 16.93
N ILE A 86 -8.03 4.69 16.86
CA ILE A 86 -7.65 3.90 18.04
C ILE A 86 -6.14 4.06 18.26
N THR A 87 -5.75 4.62 19.40
CA THR A 87 -4.34 4.91 19.71
C THR A 87 -3.72 3.93 20.71
N ARG A 88 -4.54 3.33 21.58
CA ARG A 88 -4.12 2.34 22.58
C ARG A 88 -5.26 1.36 22.86
N ALA A 89 -4.89 0.13 23.23
CA ALA A 89 -5.79 -0.88 23.77
C ALA A 89 -5.05 -1.63 24.87
N LYS A 90 -5.79 -2.11 25.88
CA LYS A 90 -5.26 -2.93 26.98
C LYS A 90 -6.24 -4.06 27.28
N GLY A 91 -5.74 -5.29 27.32
CA GLY A 91 -6.45 -6.42 27.91
C GLY A 91 -6.13 -6.53 29.41
N SER A 92 -7.09 -7.00 30.20
CA SER A 92 -6.96 -7.29 31.63
C SER A 92 -6.54 -8.74 31.87
#